data_AF-A0A4R8M1G4-F1
#
_entry.id   AF-A0A4R8M1G4-F1
#
_cell.length_a   1.000
_cell.length_b   1.000
_cell.length_c   1.000
_cell.angle_alpha   90.00
_cell.angle_beta   90.00
_cell.angle_gamma   90.00
#
_symmetry.space_group_name_H-M   'P 1'
#
loop_
_entity.id
_entity.type
_entity.pdbx_description
1 polymer ?
#
loop_
_entity_poly.entity_id
_entity_poly.type
_entity_poly.pdbx_seq_one_letter_code
_entity_poly.pdbx_strand_id
1 'polypeptide(L)' 'MAKRKTPEELRSHRWYGVNDLRSFGHRSRTAQMGY' A
#
# COMPACT_ATOMS: atom_id res chain seq x y z
N MET A 1 -19.57 13.02 11.00
CA MET A 1 -18.81 11.94 10.33
C MET A 1 -17.64 12.58 9.62
N ALA A 2 -16.39 12.18 9.90
CA ALA A 2 -15.24 12.70 9.16
C ALA A 2 -15.28 12.21 7.70
N LYS A 3 -14.85 13.06 6.74
CA LYS A 3 -14.74 12.67 5.33
C LYS A 3 -13.80 11.46 5.21
N ARG A 4 -14.21 10.43 4.46
CA ARG A 4 -13.39 9.24 4.22
C ARG A 4 -12.15 9.65 3.42
N LYS A 5 -10.99 9.16 3.88
CA LYS A 5 -9.70 9.44 3.24
C LYS A 5 -9.63 8.82 1.85
N THR A 6 -9.01 9.51 0.90
CA THR A 6 -8.62 8.91 -0.39
C THR A 6 -7.49 7.91 -0.17
N PRO A 7 -7.27 6.96 -1.09
CA PRO A 7 -6.16 6.01 -0.98
C PRO A 7 -4.81 6.68 -0.78
N GLU A 8 -4.55 7.82 -1.43
CA GLU A 8 -3.29 8.57 -1.40
C GLU A 8 -3.03 9.21 -0.02
N GLU A 9 -4.09 9.55 0.71
CA GLU A 9 -4.03 10.09 2.07
C GLU A 9 -3.71 9.02 3.13
N LEU A 10 -3.76 7.74 2.76
CA LEU A 10 -3.42 6.64 3.65
C LEU A 10 -1.90 6.45 3.73
N ARG A 11 -1.38 6.27 4.95
CA ARG A 11 0.05 5.95 5.18
C ARG A 11 0.49 4.66 4.49
N SER A 12 -0.43 3.73 4.27
CA SER A 12 -0.18 2.48 3.54
C SER A 12 0.11 2.70 2.05
N HIS A 13 -0.33 3.81 1.47
CA HIS A 13 -0.13 4.12 0.06
C HIS A 13 1.36 4.15 -0.30
N ARG A 14 2.20 4.74 0.56
CA ARG A 14 3.67 4.79 0.39
C ARG A 14 4.33 3.41 0.24
N TRP A 15 3.70 2.37 0.80
CA TRP A 15 4.24 1.02 0.81
C TRP A 15 3.58 0.12 -0.23
N TYR A 16 2.28 0.26 -0.48
CA TYR A 16 1.54 -0.66 -1.35
C TYR A 16 0.93 -0.03 -2.61
N GLY A 17 0.62 1.27 -2.57
CA GLY A 17 -0.14 1.98 -3.60
C GLY A 17 0.71 2.67 -4.67
N VAL A 18 2.01 2.88 -4.41
CA VAL A 18 2.93 3.47 -5.39
C VAL A 18 3.40 2.41 -6.39
N ASN A 19 3.60 2.83 -7.64
CA ASN A 19 4.14 2.00 -8.71
C ASN A 19 5.67 2.15 -8.81
N ASP A 20 6.38 1.72 -7.76
CA ASP A 20 7.84 1.67 -7.74
C ASP A 20 8.34 0.28 -7.31
N LEU A 21 9.66 0.04 -7.44
CA LEU A 21 10.28 -1.23 -7.06
C LEU A 21 10.16 -1.53 -5.56
N ARG A 22 10.13 -0.50 -4.72
CA ARG A 22 9.96 -0.66 -3.28
C ARG A 22 8.58 -1.24 -3.00
N SER A 23 7.53 -0.64 -3.54
CA SER A 23 6.16 -1.08 -3.40
C SER A 23 5.88 -2.43 -4.03
N PHE A 24 6.54 -2.76 -5.14
CA PHE A 24 6.54 -4.13 -5.67
C PHE A 24 7.09 -5.13 -4.63
N GLY A 25 8.27 -4.89 -4.07
CA GLY A 25 8.86 -5.77 -3.06
C GLY A 25 7.98 -5.94 -1.81
N HIS A 26 7.32 -4.87 -1.36
CA HIS A 26 6.35 -4.94 -0.27
C HIS A 26 5.14 -5.82 -0.61
N ARG A 27 4.56 -5.66 -1.80
CA ARG A 27 3.44 -6.52 -2.26
C ARG A 27 3.88 -7.98 -2.38
N SER A 28 5.05 -8.25 -2.97
CA SER A 28 5.57 -9.61 -3.13
C SER A 28 5.80 -10.30 -1.79
N ARG A 29 6.35 -9.60 -0.80
CA ARG A 29 6.58 -10.18 0.54
C ARG A 29 5.27 -10.45 1.27
N THR A 30 4.30 -9.57 1.16
CA THR A 30 2.96 -9.76 1.75
C THR A 30 2.25 -10.96 1.11
N ALA A 31 2.32 -11.09 -0.22
CA ALA A 31 1.81 -12.25 -0.94
C ALA A 31 2.51 -13.57 -0.55
N GLN A 32 3.83 -13.54 -0.30
CA GLN A 32 4.58 -14.70 0.18
C GLN A 32 4.07 -15.20 1.54
N MET A 33 3.54 -14.31 2.38
CA MET A 33 2.97 -14.67 3.68
C MET A 33 1.50 -15.12 3.59
N GLY A 34 0.89 -15.09 2.40
CA GLY A 34 -0.50 -15.52 2.17
C GLY A 34 -1.56 -14.43 2.41
N TYR A 35 -1.19 -13.17 2.26
CA TYR A 35 -2.10 -12.01 2.31
C TYR A 35 -2.52 -11.51 0.92
#